data_AF-A0A1T1BMR3-F1
#
_entry.id   AF-A0A1T1BMR3-F1
#
_cell.length_a   1.000
_cell.length_b   1.000
_cell.length_c   1.000
_cell.angle_alpha   90.00
_cell.angle_beta   90.00
_cell.angle_gamma   90.00
#
_symmetry.space_group_name_H-M   'P 1'
#
loop_
_entity.id
_entity.type
_entity.pdbx_description
1 polymer ?
#
loop_
_entity_poly.entity_id
_entity_poly.type
_entity_poly.pdbx_seq_one_letter_code
_entity_poly.pdbx_strand_id
1 'polypeptide(L)'
;MNMKRIVLTAVAILIGIGAFAQKIKIDKGEIKLDEKTIGYLEGKKPVFKIYSLDKSFSVTAELKNAPNEDSMKLPWIEIKNEATGKTNELDFKNKSRKFSAFNYDRSIIYELMDRGYFTADGLIKDAIESFINGESTGIAAKRLGVQGDIDKASRLADTYQLAIDDNGVIYSIKAKNEDPNDKRIGYIKMTSPSNNGELKYEVLDLDNRLIATWFAKAAMVSGYDKFLNQELITWDKKVLKATFDNRGNPIGYKMSKDITAMNIVRVLVGNGYSLSSQTL
;
A
#
# COMPACT_ATOMS: atom_id res chain seq x y z
N MET A 1 6.64 -51.82 -38.11
CA MET A 1 5.67 -51.27 -37.14
C MET A 1 4.55 -50.60 -37.92
N ASN A 2 3.31 -51.09 -37.87
CA ASN A 2 2.23 -50.62 -38.75
C ASN A 2 1.94 -49.13 -38.53
N MET A 3 1.89 -48.34 -39.60
CA MET A 3 1.64 -46.88 -39.57
C MET A 3 0.37 -46.51 -38.76
N LYS A 4 -0.66 -47.37 -38.81
CA LYS A 4 -1.88 -47.24 -38.00
C LYS A 4 -1.63 -47.33 -36.48
N ARG A 5 -0.66 -48.13 -36.03
CA ARG A 5 -0.28 -48.22 -34.61
C ARG A 5 0.45 -46.97 -34.14
N ILE A 6 1.33 -46.40 -34.97
CA ILE A 6 2.05 -45.15 -34.63
C ILE A 6 1.08 -43.98 -34.47
N VAL A 7 0.10 -43.86 -35.36
CA VAL A 7 -0.92 -42.80 -35.28
C VAL A 7 -1.82 -42.98 -34.04
N LEU A 8 -2.24 -44.21 -33.73
CA LEU A 8 -3.03 -44.47 -32.51
C LEU A 8 -2.25 -44.20 -31.23
N THR A 9 -0.96 -44.54 -31.18
CA THR A 9 -0.10 -44.23 -30.03
C THR A 9 0.16 -42.72 -29.89
N ALA A 10 0.33 -42.00 -31.00
CA ALA A 10 0.49 -40.54 -30.98
C ALA A 10 -0.78 -39.81 -30.51
N VAL A 11 -1.97 -40.27 -30.93
CA VAL A 11 -3.26 -39.73 -30.47
C VAL A 11 -3.50 -40.06 -28.99
N ALA A 12 -3.16 -41.27 -28.54
CA ALA A 12 -3.26 -41.64 -27.13
C ALA A 12 -2.30 -40.84 -26.22
N ILE A 13 -1.11 -40.50 -26.71
CA ILE A 13 -0.18 -39.61 -26.00
C ILE A 13 -0.71 -38.18 -25.97
N LEU A 14 -1.29 -37.67 -27.07
CA LEU A 14 -1.92 -36.33 -27.12
C LEU A 14 -3.15 -36.20 -26.20
N ILE A 15 -3.93 -37.27 -26.02
CA ILE A 15 -5.05 -37.31 -25.05
C ILE A 15 -4.52 -37.34 -23.60
N GLY A 16 -3.34 -37.93 -23.37
CA GLY A 16 -2.67 -37.97 -22.06
C GLY A 16 -2.01 -36.66 -21.60
N ILE A 17 -1.79 -35.69 -22.49
CA ILE A 17 -1.26 -34.35 -22.15
C ILE A 17 -2.38 -33.32 -21.93
N GLY A 18 -3.64 -33.75 -21.94
CA GLY A 18 -4.72 -33.00 -21.32
C GLY A 18 -4.52 -32.97 -19.81
N ALA A 19 -3.54 -32.21 -19.34
CA ALA A 19 -3.51 -31.76 -17.95
C ALA A 19 -4.87 -31.11 -17.70
N PHE A 20 -5.74 -31.83 -16.99
CA PHE A 20 -7.01 -31.31 -16.52
C PHE A 20 -6.68 -30.06 -15.71
N ALA A 21 -6.77 -28.90 -16.35
CA ALA A 21 -6.79 -27.64 -15.66
C ALA A 21 -8.12 -27.63 -14.92
N GLN A 22 -8.13 -28.21 -13.72
CA GLN A 22 -9.24 -28.22 -12.79
C GLN A 22 -9.84 -26.81 -12.72
N LYS A 23 -10.98 -26.64 -13.38
CA LYS A 23 -11.56 -25.32 -13.66
C LYS A 23 -12.53 -24.97 -12.56
N ILE A 24 -12.16 -24.01 -11.72
CA ILE A 24 -13.08 -23.47 -10.72
C ILE A 24 -14.15 -22.64 -11.42
N LYS A 25 -15.40 -23.02 -11.20
CA LYS A 25 -16.59 -22.28 -11.61
C LYS A 25 -17.29 -21.76 -10.36
N ILE A 26 -17.69 -20.50 -10.38
CA ILE A 26 -18.51 -19.91 -9.33
C ILE A 26 -19.81 -19.50 -9.98
N ASP A 27 -20.91 -20.08 -9.53
CA ASP A 27 -22.25 -19.81 -10.08
C ASP A 27 -23.26 -19.73 -8.94
N LYS A 28 -24.01 -18.61 -8.88
CA LYS A 28 -24.97 -18.31 -7.80
C LYS A 28 -24.42 -18.52 -6.38
N GLY A 29 -23.13 -18.22 -6.17
CA GLY A 29 -22.46 -18.39 -4.87
C GLY A 29 -21.99 -19.82 -4.57
N GLU A 30 -22.20 -20.79 -5.46
CA GLU A 30 -21.63 -22.13 -5.35
C GLU A 30 -20.24 -22.18 -5.97
N ILE A 31 -19.25 -22.64 -5.21
CA ILE A 31 -17.90 -22.93 -5.72
C ILE A 31 -17.92 -24.37 -6.24
N LYS A 32 -17.66 -24.55 -7.54
CA LYS A 32 -17.63 -25.85 -8.22
C LYS A 32 -16.24 -26.16 -8.76
N LEU A 33 -15.79 -27.38 -8.50
CA LEU A 33 -14.62 -27.99 -9.11
C LEU A 33 -15.09 -29.17 -9.95
N ASP A 34 -14.86 -29.11 -11.26
CA ASP A 34 -15.31 -30.13 -12.22
C ASP A 34 -16.81 -30.48 -12.03
N GLU A 35 -17.64 -29.42 -11.92
CA GLU A 35 -19.09 -29.45 -11.68
C GLU A 35 -19.55 -29.99 -10.31
N LYS A 36 -18.64 -30.49 -9.46
CA LYS A 36 -18.95 -30.84 -8.05
C LYS A 36 -18.90 -29.58 -7.18
N THR A 37 -19.95 -29.32 -6.40
CA THR A 37 -19.94 -28.26 -5.39
C THR A 37 -19.00 -28.62 -4.24
N ILE A 38 -18.06 -27.72 -3.94
CA ILE A 38 -17.00 -27.90 -2.93
C ILE A 38 -17.07 -26.83 -1.83
N GLY A 39 -17.95 -25.84 -1.95
CA GLY A 39 -18.17 -24.82 -0.94
C GLY A 39 -19.05 -23.69 -1.46
N TYR A 40 -19.19 -22.65 -0.64
CA TYR A 40 -19.99 -21.48 -0.99
C TYR A 40 -19.19 -20.20 -0.82
N LEU A 41 -19.53 -19.20 -1.62
CA LEU A 41 -18.97 -17.86 -1.57
C LEU A 41 -20.09 -16.83 -1.58
N GLU A 42 -20.05 -15.92 -0.62
CA GLU A 42 -20.95 -14.79 -0.51
C GLU A 42 -20.17 -13.48 -0.54
N GLY A 43 -20.85 -12.38 -0.84
CA GLY A 43 -20.26 -11.05 -0.89
C GLY A 43 -19.70 -10.70 -2.27
N LYS A 44 -18.98 -9.58 -2.31
CA LYS A 44 -18.39 -9.00 -3.52
C LYS A 44 -17.18 -8.18 -3.13
N LYS A 45 -16.31 -7.88 -4.11
CA LYS A 45 -15.14 -7.01 -3.89
C LYS A 45 -15.54 -5.76 -3.07
N PRO A 46 -14.79 -5.41 -2.00
CA PRO A 46 -13.52 -6.02 -1.59
C PRO A 46 -13.64 -7.24 -0.67
N VAL A 47 -14.82 -7.59 -0.16
CA VAL A 47 -15.00 -8.59 0.90
C VAL A 47 -15.78 -9.80 0.40
N PHE A 48 -15.18 -10.98 0.54
CA PHE A 48 -15.81 -12.26 0.23
C PHE A 48 -15.87 -13.12 1.48
N LYS A 49 -16.99 -13.81 1.70
CA LYS A 49 -17.13 -14.79 2.77
C LYS A 49 -17.19 -16.18 2.16
N ILE A 50 -16.28 -17.05 2.58
CA ILE A 50 -16.09 -18.38 2.03
C ILE A 50 -16.52 -19.39 3.08
N TYR A 51 -17.44 -20.27 2.72
CA TYR A 51 -18.00 -21.29 3.60
C TYR A 51 -17.54 -22.68 3.18
N SER A 52 -17.38 -23.56 4.17
CA SER A 52 -17.32 -25.00 3.97
C SER A 52 -18.61 -25.53 3.31
N LEU A 53 -18.54 -26.74 2.74
CA LEU A 53 -19.67 -27.37 2.06
C LEU A 53 -20.90 -27.56 2.96
N ASP A 54 -20.69 -27.84 4.23
CA ASP A 54 -21.74 -27.97 5.26
C ASP A 54 -22.14 -26.63 5.91
N LYS A 55 -21.47 -25.54 5.53
CA LYS A 55 -21.59 -24.18 6.10
C LYS A 55 -21.30 -24.08 7.61
N SER A 56 -20.73 -25.12 8.22
CA SER A 56 -20.38 -25.10 9.66
C SER A 56 -19.18 -24.21 9.97
N PHE A 57 -18.34 -23.95 8.96
CA PHE A 57 -17.14 -23.13 9.08
C PHE A 57 -17.07 -22.09 7.96
N SER A 58 -16.59 -20.90 8.28
CA SER A 58 -16.40 -19.84 7.30
C SER A 58 -15.25 -18.92 7.66
N VAL A 59 -14.66 -18.31 6.64
CA VAL A 59 -13.68 -17.24 6.77
C VAL A 59 -14.06 -16.09 5.85
N THR A 60 -13.62 -14.89 6.23
CA THR A 60 -13.74 -13.71 5.40
C THR A 60 -12.40 -13.43 4.73
N ALA A 61 -12.41 -13.24 3.41
CA ALA A 61 -11.28 -12.83 2.60
C ALA A 61 -11.52 -11.41 2.09
N GLU A 62 -10.79 -10.44 2.64
CA GLU A 62 -10.86 -9.05 2.25
C GLU A 62 -9.65 -8.66 1.39
N LEU A 63 -9.90 -8.05 0.24
CA LEU A 63 -8.87 -7.50 -0.62
C LEU A 63 -8.47 -6.11 -0.15
N LYS A 64 -7.18 -5.96 0.17
CA LYS A 64 -6.59 -4.70 0.60
C LYS A 64 -5.56 -4.22 -0.43
N ASN A 65 -5.45 -2.91 -0.59
CA ASN A 65 -4.43 -2.26 -1.41
C ASN A 65 -3.77 -1.16 -0.58
N ALA A 66 -2.50 -0.85 -0.87
CA ALA A 66 -1.90 0.33 -0.29
C ALA A 66 -2.36 1.57 -1.11
N PRO A 67 -2.72 2.71 -0.46
CA PRO A 67 -3.30 3.89 -1.12
C PRO A 67 -2.44 4.54 -2.21
N ASN A 68 -1.16 4.20 -2.29
CA ASN A 68 -0.18 4.74 -3.25
C ASN A 68 0.66 3.64 -3.92
N GLU A 69 0.16 2.40 -3.94
CA GLU A 69 0.83 1.31 -4.63
C GLU A 69 0.74 1.49 -6.16
N ASP A 70 1.79 1.07 -6.89
CA ASP A 70 1.73 1.00 -8.35
C ASP A 70 0.46 0.24 -8.76
N SER A 71 -0.30 0.79 -9.71
CA SER A 71 -1.51 0.18 -10.26
C SER A 71 -1.30 -1.24 -10.82
N MET A 72 -0.03 -1.61 -11.11
CA MET A 72 0.33 -2.97 -11.54
C MET A 72 0.55 -3.95 -10.37
N LYS A 73 0.62 -3.47 -9.12
CA LYS A 73 0.80 -4.33 -7.96
C LYS A 73 -0.53 -4.89 -7.50
N LEU A 74 -0.57 -6.22 -7.33
CA LEU A 74 -1.79 -6.92 -6.93
C LEU A 74 -2.16 -6.58 -5.48
N PRO A 75 -3.47 -6.51 -5.15
CA PRO A 75 -3.92 -6.46 -3.75
C PRO A 75 -3.36 -7.64 -2.96
N TRP A 76 -3.30 -7.49 -1.64
CA TRP A 76 -3.16 -8.64 -0.75
C TRP A 76 -4.54 -9.05 -0.21
N ILE A 77 -4.62 -10.27 0.32
CA ILE A 77 -5.82 -10.83 0.90
C ILE A 77 -5.62 -10.87 2.42
N GLU A 78 -6.48 -10.20 3.17
CA GLU A 78 -6.60 -10.37 4.61
C GLU A 78 -7.64 -11.48 4.88
N ILE A 79 -7.19 -12.59 5.46
CA ILE A 79 -8.05 -13.71 5.85
C ILE A 79 -8.42 -13.53 7.32
N LYS A 80 -9.71 -13.56 7.63
CA LYS A 80 -10.26 -13.36 8.96
C LYS A 80 -11.15 -14.53 9.38
N ASN A 81 -10.94 -15.02 10.59
CA ASN A 81 -11.92 -15.86 11.28
C ASN A 81 -12.86 -14.94 12.08
N GLU A 82 -14.14 -14.86 11.69
CA GLU A 82 -15.09 -13.94 12.33
C GLU A 82 -15.39 -14.29 13.79
N ALA A 83 -15.36 -15.57 14.15
CA ALA A 83 -15.66 -16.02 15.51
C ALA A 83 -14.56 -15.60 16.50
N THR A 84 -13.30 -15.61 16.08
CA THR A 84 -12.15 -15.25 16.94
C THR A 84 -11.66 -13.82 16.72
N GLY A 85 -12.05 -13.18 15.62
CA GLY A 85 -11.56 -11.86 15.21
C GLY A 85 -10.12 -11.85 14.69
N LYS A 86 -9.39 -12.98 14.76
CA LYS A 86 -8.00 -13.07 14.32
C LYS A 86 -7.87 -13.04 12.81
N THR A 87 -6.75 -12.47 12.34
CA THR A 87 -6.44 -12.30 10.91
C THR A 87 -5.00 -12.68 10.60
N ASN A 88 -4.77 -13.07 9.34
CA ASN A 88 -3.44 -13.14 8.74
C ASN A 88 -3.53 -12.88 7.22
N GLU A 89 -2.40 -12.67 6.55
CA GLU A 89 -2.37 -12.02 5.23
C GLU A 89 -1.68 -12.88 4.17
N LEU A 90 -2.21 -12.83 2.95
CA LEU A 90 -1.70 -13.58 1.79
C LEU A 90 -1.43 -12.64 0.60
N ASP A 91 -0.30 -12.83 -0.05
CA ASP A 91 -0.04 -12.29 -1.39
C ASP A 91 -0.50 -13.30 -2.45
N PHE A 92 -1.03 -12.79 -3.57
CA PHE A 92 -1.23 -13.62 -4.75
C PHE A 92 0.13 -14.12 -5.27
N LYS A 93 0.29 -15.44 -5.39
CA LYS A 93 1.47 -16.04 -6.03
C LYS A 93 1.37 -15.84 -7.53
N ASN A 94 2.35 -15.16 -8.12
CA ASN A 94 2.45 -14.94 -9.57
C ASN A 94 2.73 -16.23 -10.39
N LYS A 95 2.75 -17.40 -9.75
CA LYS A 95 3.17 -18.64 -10.39
C LYS A 95 1.98 -19.59 -10.51
N SER A 96 1.41 -19.63 -11.73
CA SER A 96 0.65 -20.73 -12.35
C SER A 96 -0.85 -20.56 -12.59
N ARG A 97 -1.61 -19.75 -11.85
CA ARG A 97 -3.04 -19.48 -12.15
C ARG A 97 -3.32 -17.98 -12.12
N LYS A 98 -3.43 -17.40 -13.32
CA LYS A 98 -3.46 -15.94 -13.56
C LYS A 98 -4.55 -15.28 -12.71
N PHE A 99 -4.14 -14.46 -11.74
CA PHE A 99 -5.01 -13.46 -11.13
C PHE A 99 -5.81 -12.74 -12.22
N SER A 100 -7.11 -12.58 -12.00
CA SER A 100 -8.01 -11.87 -12.90
C SER A 100 -8.66 -10.70 -12.18
N ALA A 101 -8.38 -9.49 -12.63
CA ALA A 101 -9.05 -8.28 -12.13
C ALA A 101 -10.56 -8.25 -12.41
N PHE A 102 -11.06 -9.16 -13.26
CA PHE A 102 -12.50 -9.33 -13.53
C PHE A 102 -13.14 -10.44 -12.69
N ASN A 103 -12.35 -11.31 -12.06
CA ASN A 103 -12.82 -12.48 -11.30
C ASN A 103 -11.99 -12.65 -10.02
N TYR A 104 -12.15 -11.71 -9.10
CA TYR A 104 -11.42 -11.70 -7.83
C TYR A 104 -11.78 -12.88 -6.93
N ASP A 105 -13.05 -13.22 -6.86
CA ASP A 105 -13.59 -14.40 -6.19
C ASP A 105 -12.85 -15.67 -6.63
N ARG A 106 -12.80 -15.94 -7.94
CA ARG A 106 -12.11 -17.10 -8.50
C ARG A 106 -10.61 -17.05 -8.22
N SER A 107 -10.01 -15.88 -8.30
CA SER A 107 -8.57 -15.69 -8.02
C SER A 107 -8.25 -16.02 -6.56
N ILE A 108 -9.09 -15.60 -5.61
CA ILE A 108 -8.95 -15.92 -4.18
C ILE A 108 -9.05 -17.44 -3.97
N ILE A 109 -10.05 -18.10 -4.57
CA ILE A 109 -10.19 -19.56 -4.43
C ILE A 109 -8.96 -20.30 -4.96
N TYR A 110 -8.43 -19.89 -6.13
CA TYR A 110 -7.19 -20.48 -6.63
C TYR A 110 -6.00 -20.28 -5.69
N GLU A 111 -5.84 -19.08 -5.11
CA GLU A 111 -4.76 -18.83 -4.16
C GLU A 111 -4.89 -19.69 -2.88
N LEU A 112 -6.11 -19.87 -2.37
CA LEU A 112 -6.37 -20.75 -1.23
C LEU A 112 -6.09 -22.22 -1.59
N MET A 113 -6.41 -22.65 -2.81
CA MET A 113 -6.09 -24.00 -3.28
C MET A 113 -4.59 -24.23 -3.44
N ASP A 114 -3.85 -23.28 -4.01
CA ASP A 114 -2.40 -23.36 -4.18
C ASP A 114 -1.64 -23.35 -2.84
N ARG A 115 -2.32 -23.03 -1.73
CA ARG A 115 -1.79 -23.08 -0.36
C ARG A 115 -2.34 -24.25 0.47
N GLY A 116 -3.23 -25.06 -0.10
CA GLY A 116 -3.84 -26.19 0.62
C GLY A 116 -4.89 -25.78 1.66
N TYR A 117 -5.37 -24.54 1.64
CA TYR A 117 -6.45 -24.07 2.51
C TYR A 117 -7.83 -24.41 1.95
N PHE A 118 -7.91 -24.70 0.65
CA PHE A 118 -9.11 -25.13 -0.03
C PHE A 118 -8.76 -26.32 -0.95
N THR A 119 -9.56 -27.38 -0.98
CA THR A 119 -9.28 -28.57 -1.80
C THR A 119 -10.54 -29.04 -2.53
N ALA A 120 -10.48 -30.20 -3.18
CA ALA A 120 -11.64 -30.87 -3.77
C ALA A 120 -12.70 -31.29 -2.74
N ASP A 121 -12.35 -31.31 -1.46
CA ASP A 121 -13.27 -31.58 -0.34
C ASP A 121 -13.78 -30.29 0.33
N GLY A 122 -13.31 -29.13 -0.13
CA GLY A 122 -13.71 -27.83 0.35
C GLY A 122 -12.67 -27.13 1.22
N LEU A 123 -13.16 -26.19 2.04
CA LEU A 123 -12.35 -25.36 2.93
C LEU A 123 -11.76 -26.23 4.07
N ILE A 124 -10.44 -26.21 4.22
CA ILE A 124 -9.71 -27.01 5.22
C ILE A 124 -9.53 -26.19 6.50
N LYS A 125 -10.40 -26.45 7.48
CA LYS A 125 -10.45 -25.71 8.76
C LYS A 125 -9.10 -25.68 9.48
N ASP A 126 -8.49 -26.84 9.73
CA ASP A 126 -7.28 -26.90 10.54
C ASP A 126 -6.10 -26.16 9.89
N ALA A 127 -5.99 -26.24 8.56
CA ALA A 127 -4.93 -25.56 7.80
C ALA A 127 -5.11 -24.04 7.84
N ILE A 128 -6.35 -23.55 7.66
CA ILE A 128 -6.61 -22.10 7.66
C ILE A 128 -6.54 -21.53 9.08
N GLU A 129 -7.02 -22.26 10.10
CA GLU A 129 -6.91 -21.82 11.49
C GLU A 129 -5.44 -21.81 11.94
N SER A 130 -4.65 -22.81 11.56
CA SER A 130 -3.20 -22.81 11.83
C SER A 130 -2.51 -21.63 11.15
N PHE A 131 -2.91 -21.28 9.93
CA PHE A 131 -2.39 -20.10 9.23
C PHE A 131 -2.78 -18.79 9.93
N ILE A 132 -4.07 -18.61 10.28
CA ILE A 132 -4.56 -17.39 10.94
C ILE A 132 -3.93 -17.20 12.33
N ASN A 133 -3.70 -18.29 13.06
CA ASN A 133 -3.11 -18.25 14.40
C ASN A 133 -1.58 -18.29 14.40
N GLY A 134 -0.95 -18.49 13.26
CA GLY A 134 0.50 -18.58 13.11
C GLY A 134 1.19 -17.22 13.16
N GLU A 135 2.48 -17.21 12.81
CA GLU A 135 3.25 -15.98 12.70
C GLU A 135 2.65 -15.05 11.64
N SER A 136 2.64 -13.74 11.94
CA SER A 136 2.20 -12.73 10.98
C SER A 136 3.09 -12.75 9.74
N THR A 137 2.48 -12.75 8.55
CA THR A 137 3.24 -12.65 7.30
C THR A 137 3.84 -11.24 7.08
N GLY A 138 3.33 -10.25 7.81
CA GLY A 138 3.80 -8.86 7.80
C GLY A 138 3.64 -8.17 6.45
N ILE A 139 2.66 -8.59 5.64
CA ILE A 139 2.46 -8.05 4.28
C ILE A 139 1.98 -6.60 4.36
N ALA A 140 0.96 -6.32 5.18
CA ALA A 140 0.55 -4.95 5.45
C ALA A 140 1.69 -4.15 6.06
N ALA A 141 2.44 -4.68 7.03
CA ALA A 141 3.56 -3.94 7.61
C ALA A 141 4.62 -3.54 6.55
N LYS A 142 4.93 -4.43 5.60
CA LYS A 142 5.86 -4.16 4.49
C LYS A 142 5.29 -3.18 3.46
N ARG A 143 4.02 -3.34 3.10
CA ARG A 143 3.36 -2.54 2.05
C ARG A 143 2.87 -1.18 2.56
N LEU A 144 2.28 -1.16 3.74
CA LEU A 144 1.90 0.04 4.48
C LEU A 144 3.10 0.69 5.17
N GLY A 145 4.29 0.09 5.26
CA GLY A 145 5.45 0.79 5.82
C GLY A 145 5.75 2.15 5.15
N VAL A 146 5.31 2.35 3.90
CA VAL A 146 5.35 3.64 3.18
C VAL A 146 4.09 4.49 3.44
N GLN A 147 2.95 3.88 3.74
CA GLN A 147 1.68 4.56 3.98
C GLN A 147 1.42 4.90 5.46
N GLY A 148 1.85 4.09 6.43
CA GLY A 148 1.72 4.34 7.85
C GLY A 148 2.46 5.60 8.26
N ASP A 149 3.57 5.90 7.60
CA ASP A 149 4.27 7.19 7.72
C ASP A 149 3.46 8.34 7.12
N ILE A 150 2.78 8.12 5.97
CA ILE A 150 1.89 9.11 5.32
C ILE A 150 0.59 9.33 6.09
N ASP A 151 0.00 8.29 6.68
CA ASP A 151 -1.23 8.33 7.47
C ASP A 151 -0.95 8.89 8.86
N LYS A 152 0.24 8.62 9.44
CA LYS A 152 0.75 9.31 10.61
C LYS A 152 0.97 10.80 10.30
N ALA A 153 1.61 11.12 9.17
CA ALA A 153 1.79 12.50 8.73
C ALA A 153 0.46 13.22 8.43
N SER A 154 -0.55 12.52 7.87
CA SER A 154 -1.87 13.07 7.58
C SER A 154 -2.74 13.23 8.83
N ARG A 155 -2.74 12.25 9.74
CA ARG A 155 -3.37 12.39 11.07
C ARG A 155 -2.72 13.50 11.89
N LEU A 156 -1.40 13.68 11.78
CA LEU A 156 -0.69 14.80 12.40
C LEU A 156 -1.07 16.12 11.71
N ALA A 157 -1.19 16.16 10.38
CA ALA A 157 -1.70 17.34 9.67
C ALA A 157 -3.08 17.77 10.14
N ASP A 158 -4.01 16.82 10.31
CA ASP A 158 -5.36 17.08 10.83
C ASP A 158 -5.34 17.47 12.31
N THR A 159 -4.42 16.89 13.09
CA THR A 159 -4.20 17.26 14.50
C THR A 159 -3.69 18.70 14.64
N TYR A 160 -2.89 19.19 13.70
CA TYR A 160 -2.31 20.55 13.72
C TYR A 160 -3.06 21.54 12.80
N GLN A 161 -4.04 21.07 12.03
CA GLN A 161 -4.69 21.74 10.87
C GLN A 161 -3.72 22.65 10.13
N LEU A 162 -2.72 22.03 9.51
CA LEU A 162 -1.66 22.73 8.79
C LEU A 162 -2.18 23.28 7.46
N ALA A 163 -1.82 24.52 7.14
CA ALA A 163 -2.06 25.15 5.85
C ALA A 163 -0.80 25.84 5.34
N ILE A 164 -0.68 25.96 4.01
CA ILE A 164 0.38 26.73 3.35
C ILE A 164 -0.29 27.69 2.37
N ASP A 165 0.07 28.98 2.41
CA ASP A 165 -0.43 29.95 1.43
C ASP A 165 0.40 29.98 0.14
N ASP A 166 -0.02 30.79 -0.83
CA ASP A 166 0.66 30.89 -2.14
C ASP A 166 2.12 31.36 -2.03
N ASN A 167 2.48 32.09 -0.96
CA ASN A 167 3.83 32.61 -0.71
C ASN A 167 4.69 31.64 0.11
N GLY A 168 4.13 30.52 0.55
CA GLY A 168 4.82 29.53 1.36
C GLY A 168 4.87 29.83 2.85
N VAL A 169 3.99 30.69 3.36
CA VAL A 169 3.82 30.83 4.81
C VAL A 169 3.07 29.62 5.34
N ILE A 170 3.59 29.02 6.41
CA ILE A 170 3.03 27.84 7.06
C ILE A 170 2.16 28.29 8.23
N TYR A 171 0.93 27.78 8.32
CA TYR A 171 0.00 28.06 9.40
C TYR A 171 -0.37 26.80 10.18
N SER A 172 -0.63 26.96 11.48
CA SER A 172 -1.26 25.94 12.32
C SER A 172 -2.26 26.58 13.26
N ILE A 173 -3.47 26.02 13.35
CA ILE A 173 -4.48 26.51 14.30
C ILE A 173 -4.02 26.38 15.78
N LYS A 174 -3.06 25.50 16.04
CA LYS A 174 -2.50 25.22 17.38
C LYS A 174 -1.31 26.11 17.74
N ALA A 175 -0.92 27.02 16.85
CA ALA A 175 0.15 27.98 17.13
C ALA A 175 -0.16 28.79 18.39
N LYS A 176 0.86 28.93 19.24
CA LYS A 176 0.84 29.74 20.47
C LYS A 176 1.86 30.87 20.33
N ASN A 177 1.60 31.77 19.40
CA ASN A 177 2.42 32.97 19.21
C ASN A 177 2.04 34.05 20.23
N GLU A 178 2.84 35.10 20.33
CA GLU A 178 2.58 36.25 21.21
C GLU A 178 1.21 36.89 20.91
N ASP A 179 0.84 37.02 19.63
CA ASP A 179 -0.53 37.32 19.20
C ASP A 179 -1.33 36.02 19.03
N PRO A 180 -2.40 35.80 19.82
CA PRO A 180 -3.26 34.62 19.69
C PRO A 180 -3.94 34.45 18.32
N ASN A 181 -4.08 35.53 17.54
CA ASN A 181 -4.63 35.51 16.20
C ASN A 181 -3.59 35.17 15.13
N ASP A 182 -2.30 35.31 15.45
CA ASP A 182 -1.23 34.92 14.56
C ASP A 182 -1.09 33.39 14.58
N LYS A 183 -1.44 32.75 13.46
CA LYS A 183 -1.33 31.30 13.27
C LYS A 183 -0.11 30.88 12.47
N ARG A 184 0.77 31.81 12.12
CA ARG A 184 1.99 31.51 11.38
C ARG A 184 2.94 30.70 12.25
N ILE A 185 3.56 29.69 11.66
CA ILE A 185 4.54 28.85 12.35
C ILE A 185 5.80 28.68 11.53
N GLY A 186 6.02 29.42 10.45
CA GLY A 186 7.26 29.32 9.67
C GLY A 186 7.02 29.46 8.17
N TYR A 187 8.03 29.07 7.40
CA TYR A 187 8.06 29.29 5.95
C TYR A 187 8.58 28.05 5.22
N ILE A 188 8.05 27.79 4.03
CA ILE A 188 8.60 26.83 3.10
C ILE A 188 8.80 27.49 1.74
N LYS A 189 9.95 27.26 1.14
CA LYS A 189 10.24 27.73 -0.22
C LYS A 189 10.80 26.59 -1.06
N MET A 190 10.49 26.65 -2.34
CA MET A 190 10.99 25.73 -3.35
C MET A 190 11.95 26.51 -4.25
N THR A 191 13.10 25.90 -4.50
CA THR A 191 14.12 26.41 -5.41
C THR A 191 14.43 25.32 -6.43
N SER A 192 14.70 25.71 -7.67
CA SER A 192 15.28 24.82 -8.67
C SER A 192 16.77 25.15 -8.76
N PRO A 193 17.66 24.54 -7.95
CA PRO A 193 19.08 24.87 -7.92
C PRO A 193 19.83 24.57 -9.24
N SER A 194 19.25 23.83 -10.18
CA SER A 194 19.93 23.46 -11.43
C SER A 194 19.07 23.73 -12.69
N ASN A 195 19.74 24.01 -13.81
CA ASN A 195 19.15 24.11 -15.15
C ASN A 195 18.51 22.79 -15.64
N ASN A 196 18.62 21.71 -14.85
CA ASN A 196 18.07 20.39 -15.14
C ASN A 196 16.71 20.14 -14.47
N GLY A 197 16.15 21.13 -13.76
CA GLY A 197 14.81 21.04 -13.17
C GLY A 197 14.73 20.23 -11.87
N GLU A 198 15.83 20.10 -11.12
CA GLU A 198 15.82 19.43 -9.83
C GLU A 198 15.19 20.34 -8.76
N LEU A 199 14.19 19.84 -8.04
CA LEU A 199 13.49 20.60 -7.01
C LEU A 199 14.16 20.40 -5.64
N LYS A 200 14.39 21.52 -4.95
CA LYS A 200 14.88 21.59 -3.58
C LYS A 200 13.91 22.42 -2.74
N TYR A 201 13.51 21.90 -1.59
CA TYR A 201 12.66 22.64 -0.66
C TYR A 201 13.44 22.96 0.61
N GLU A 202 13.22 24.15 1.15
CA GLU A 202 13.79 24.61 2.41
C GLU A 202 12.66 25.04 3.34
N VAL A 203 12.68 24.52 4.57
CA VAL A 203 11.75 24.91 5.63
C VAL A 203 12.49 25.74 6.65
N LEU A 204 11.94 26.90 6.98
CA LEU A 204 12.48 27.85 7.95
C LEU A 204 11.49 28.09 9.08
N ASP A 205 12.00 28.41 10.26
CA ASP A 205 11.18 28.90 11.37
C ASP A 205 10.80 30.39 11.18
N LEU A 206 10.05 30.94 12.14
CA LEU A 206 9.66 32.36 12.13
C LEU A 206 10.86 33.33 12.23
N ASP A 207 12.01 32.86 12.71
CA ASP A 207 13.26 33.62 12.83
C ASP A 207 14.16 33.46 11.58
N ASN A 208 13.65 32.82 10.51
CA ASN A 208 14.37 32.48 9.28
C ASN A 208 15.57 31.53 9.48
N ARG A 209 15.58 30.74 10.55
CA ARG A 209 16.58 29.66 10.72
C ARG A 209 16.15 28.44 9.93
N LEU A 210 17.11 27.83 9.25
CA LEU A 210 16.86 26.62 8.46
C LEU A 210 16.56 25.44 9.37
N ILE A 211 15.35 24.90 9.28
CA ILE A 211 14.94 23.69 10.01
C ILE A 211 15.31 22.45 9.22
N ALA A 212 15.09 22.45 7.90
CA ALA A 212 15.37 21.30 7.06
C ALA A 212 15.47 21.61 5.56
N THR A 213 16.10 20.70 4.82
CA THR A 213 16.20 20.73 3.35
C THR A 213 15.80 19.39 2.74
N TRP A 214 14.90 19.42 1.76
CA TRP A 214 14.43 18.23 1.03
C TRP A 214 14.92 18.23 -0.41
N PHE A 215 15.26 17.04 -0.92
CA PHE A 215 15.81 16.87 -2.27
C PHE A 215 14.95 15.92 -3.12
N ALA A 216 14.52 16.37 -4.30
CA ALA A 216 13.73 15.57 -5.25
C ALA A 216 14.52 14.42 -5.88
N LYS A 217 15.82 14.62 -6.13
CA LYS A 217 16.72 13.60 -6.69
C LYS A 217 18.16 13.86 -6.26
N ALA A 218 18.86 12.77 -5.95
CA ALA A 218 20.30 12.61 -5.69
C ALA A 218 21.11 13.91 -5.51
N ALA A 219 21.09 14.49 -4.30
CA ALA A 219 22.07 15.50 -3.90
C ALA A 219 23.14 14.89 -2.97
N MET A 220 24.40 15.24 -3.19
CA MET A 220 25.46 15.04 -2.19
C MET A 220 25.41 16.21 -1.20
N VAL A 221 25.31 15.91 0.09
CA VAL A 221 25.32 16.92 1.16
C VAL A 221 26.54 16.72 2.03
N SER A 222 27.25 17.81 2.31
CA SER A 222 28.43 17.80 3.16
C SER A 222 28.11 17.17 4.52
N GLY A 223 28.84 16.11 4.89
CA GLY A 223 28.61 15.34 6.12
C GLY A 223 27.71 14.12 5.98
N TYR A 224 27.30 13.73 4.75
CA TYR A 224 26.58 12.49 4.47
C TYR A 224 27.21 11.70 3.31
N ASP A 225 27.49 10.42 3.55
CA ASP A 225 28.15 9.53 2.59
C ASP A 225 27.18 8.85 1.61
N LYS A 226 25.93 9.34 1.49
CA LYS A 226 24.93 8.81 0.57
C LYS A 226 24.15 9.90 -0.17
N PHE A 227 23.72 9.59 -1.39
CA PHE A 227 22.78 10.43 -2.14
C PHE A 227 21.41 10.43 -1.47
N LEU A 228 20.84 11.61 -1.31
CA LEU A 228 19.51 11.79 -0.77
C LEU A 228 18.51 11.88 -1.90
N ASN A 229 17.44 11.09 -1.80
CA ASN A 229 16.43 10.97 -2.84
C ASN A 229 15.03 10.91 -2.20
N GLN A 230 14.24 11.97 -2.39
CA GLN A 230 12.97 12.18 -1.69
C GLN A 230 13.13 12.12 -0.16
N GLU A 231 14.29 12.60 0.30
CA GLU A 231 14.70 12.61 1.69
C GLU A 231 14.89 14.06 2.17
N LEU A 232 14.48 14.30 3.40
CA LEU A 232 14.61 15.54 4.15
C LEU A 232 15.77 15.40 5.14
N ILE A 233 16.70 16.35 5.14
CA ILE A 233 17.70 16.48 6.20
C ILE A 233 17.29 17.61 7.12
N THR A 234 17.29 17.36 8.42
CA THR A 234 17.01 18.35 9.45
C THR A 234 18.29 19.00 9.97
N TRP A 235 18.18 20.15 10.64
CA TRP A 235 19.33 20.89 11.19
C TRP A 235 20.19 20.07 12.17
N ASP A 236 19.57 19.11 12.87
CA ASP A 236 20.23 18.17 13.79
C ASP A 236 20.74 16.90 13.10
N LYS A 237 20.82 16.91 11.77
CA LYS A 237 21.34 15.80 10.94
C LYS A 237 20.53 14.50 11.08
N LYS A 238 19.21 14.59 11.23
CA LYS A 238 18.33 13.43 10.98
C LYS A 238 17.88 13.42 9.53
N VAL A 239 17.72 12.20 9.00
CA VAL A 239 17.18 11.98 7.66
C VAL A 239 15.78 11.40 7.79
N LEU A 240 14.79 12.12 7.24
CA LEU A 240 13.39 11.73 7.22
C LEU A 240 12.94 11.53 5.78
N LYS A 241 12.00 10.61 5.54
CA LYS A 241 11.39 10.45 4.22
C LYS A 241 10.18 11.35 4.11
N ALA A 242 10.05 12.05 2.98
CA ALA A 242 8.85 12.80 2.64
C ALA A 242 8.54 12.56 1.15
N THR A 243 7.31 12.11 0.87
CA THR A 243 6.89 11.64 -0.45
C THR A 243 6.81 12.79 -1.45
N PHE A 244 7.46 12.61 -2.61
CA PHE A 244 7.27 13.49 -3.77
C PHE A 244 5.89 13.26 -4.40
N ASP A 245 5.16 14.34 -4.64
CA ASP A 245 3.85 14.31 -5.28
C ASP A 245 3.69 15.52 -6.22
N ASN A 246 3.66 15.23 -7.53
CA ASN A 246 3.55 16.22 -8.59
C ASN A 246 2.11 16.47 -9.05
N ARG A 247 1.10 15.87 -8.42
CA ARG A 247 -0.32 16.02 -8.80
C ARG A 247 -0.84 17.46 -8.59
N GLY A 248 -0.07 18.32 -7.93
CA GLY A 248 -0.48 19.65 -7.52
C GLY A 248 -0.26 20.81 -8.51
N ASN A 249 0.41 20.64 -9.66
CA ASN A 249 0.82 21.84 -10.42
C ASN A 249 1.26 21.65 -11.91
N PRO A 250 0.33 21.65 -12.89
CA PRO A 250 0.71 21.69 -14.30
C PRO A 250 0.81 23.11 -14.90
N ILE A 251 0.12 24.14 -14.36
CA ILE A 251 0.12 25.51 -14.91
C ILE A 251 -0.01 26.56 -13.79
N GLY A 252 0.97 27.47 -13.67
CA GLY A 252 0.98 28.59 -12.71
C GLY A 252 1.32 28.15 -11.29
N TYR A 253 2.62 28.12 -10.95
CA TYR A 253 3.10 27.59 -9.68
C TYR A 253 2.55 28.37 -8.46
N LYS A 254 1.78 27.70 -7.61
CA LYS A 254 1.35 28.17 -6.29
C LYS A 254 1.76 27.20 -5.20
N MET A 255 2.41 27.70 -4.14
CA MET A 255 2.86 26.86 -3.02
C MET A 255 1.68 26.22 -2.25
N SER A 256 0.54 26.89 -2.16
CA SER A 256 -0.68 26.36 -1.51
C SER A 256 -1.23 25.09 -2.17
N LYS A 257 -0.89 24.85 -3.45
CA LYS A 257 -1.30 23.66 -4.22
C LYS A 257 -0.19 22.61 -4.30
N ASP A 258 0.99 22.90 -3.77
CA ASP A 258 2.12 22.00 -3.79
C ASP A 258 1.99 20.92 -2.70
N ILE A 259 1.57 19.73 -3.12
CA ILE A 259 1.37 18.59 -2.22
C ILE A 259 2.70 18.13 -1.62
N THR A 260 3.82 18.27 -2.34
CA THR A 260 5.15 17.93 -1.84
C THR A 260 5.53 18.86 -0.69
N ALA A 261 5.31 20.17 -0.85
CA ALA A 261 5.55 21.16 0.20
C ALA A 261 4.79 20.81 1.49
N MET A 262 3.50 20.48 1.35
CA MET A 262 2.67 20.09 2.49
C MET A 262 3.16 18.78 3.15
N ASN A 263 3.55 17.77 2.36
CA ASN A 263 4.09 16.52 2.90
C ASN A 263 5.36 16.74 3.72
N ILE A 264 6.26 17.62 3.26
CA ILE A 264 7.49 17.97 3.97
C ILE A 264 7.16 18.59 5.34
N VAL A 265 6.28 19.60 5.37
CA VAL A 265 5.88 20.27 6.62
C VAL A 265 5.25 19.27 7.60
N ARG A 266 4.39 18.38 7.11
CA ARG A 266 3.76 17.34 7.93
C ARG A 266 4.77 16.38 8.56
N VAL A 267 5.77 15.96 7.81
CA VAL A 267 6.83 15.07 8.30
C VAL A 267 7.63 15.77 9.41
N LEU A 268 7.95 17.05 9.28
CA LEU A 268 8.67 17.82 10.31
C LEU A 268 7.87 17.95 11.61
N VAL A 269 6.69 18.54 11.54
CA VAL A 269 5.84 18.74 12.72
C VAL A 269 5.51 17.40 13.37
N GLY A 270 5.26 16.36 12.56
CA GLY A 270 4.96 15.02 13.06
C GLY A 270 6.13 14.29 13.73
N ASN A 271 7.37 14.72 13.46
CA ASN A 271 8.56 14.24 14.16
C ASN A 271 9.00 15.17 15.30
N GLY A 272 8.14 16.11 15.72
CA GLY A 272 8.37 16.96 16.88
C GLY A 272 9.24 18.20 16.63
N TYR A 273 9.55 18.53 15.37
CA TYR A 273 10.25 19.77 15.06
C TYR A 273 9.31 20.96 15.23
N SER A 274 9.68 21.88 16.12
CA SER A 274 9.00 23.17 16.19
C SER A 274 9.45 24.05 15.03
N LEU A 275 8.47 24.67 14.37
CA LEU A 275 8.70 25.66 13.32
C LEU A 275 8.47 27.10 13.84
N SER A 276 7.87 27.27 15.03
CA SER A 276 7.69 28.58 15.64
C SER A 276 9.02 29.24 16.01
N SER A 277 8.99 30.53 16.37
CA SER A 277 10.18 31.23 16.88
C SER A 277 10.82 30.42 18.00
N GLN A 278 12.12 30.23 17.90
CA GLN A 278 12.92 29.56 18.92
C GLN A 278 13.44 30.65 19.87
N THR A 279 12.53 31.18 20.69
CA THR A 279 12.94 31.84 21.92
C THR A 279 13.60 30.79 22.82
N LEU A 280 14.91 30.96 23.03
CA LEU A 280 15.68 30.28 24.07
C LEU A 280 15.06 30.54 25.45
#